data_AF-A0A4Y1QXS6-F1
#
_entry.id   AF-A0A4Y1QXS6-F1
#
_cell.length_a   1.000
_cell.length_b   1.000
_cell.length_c   1.000
_cell.angle_alpha   90.00
_cell.angle_beta   90.00
_cell.angle_gamma   90.00
#
_symmetry.space_group_name_H-M   'P 1'
#
loop_
_entity.id
_entity.type
_entity.pdbx_description
1 polymer ?
#
loop_
_entity_poly.entity_id
_entity_poly.type
_entity_poly.pdbx_seq_one_letter_code
_entity_poly.pdbx_strand_id
1 'polypeptide(L)'
;MMMQFGNVETEIEFFTSLVKADGEILKEELALLSITIPNLLNTFDFYEEGVYTNDCNRDWWCRWPIERVDVPQQGDCGMFVLKYIELLSTEIPLATCTSQNMPFFRLKLAAEILRRDAYMP
;
A
#
# COMPACT_ATOMS: atom_id res chain seq x y z
N MET A 1 0.83 3.69 6.03
CA MET A 1 -0.28 2.78 5.69
C MET A 1 -1.53 3.64 5.76
N MET A 2 -2.11 4.00 4.62
CA MET A 2 -3.33 4.81 4.55
C MET A 2 -4.48 3.88 4.20
N MET A 3 -5.58 3.98 4.94
CA MET A 3 -6.81 3.21 4.75
C MET A 3 -7.95 4.22 4.68
N GLN A 4 -8.61 4.33 3.52
CA GLN A 4 -9.85 5.09 3.37
C GLN A 4 -11.05 4.23 3.79
N PHE A 5 -12.01 4.83 4.50
CA PHE A 5 -13.22 4.15 4.96
C PHE A 5 -14.47 4.73 4.30
N GLY A 6 -14.92 4.10 3.22
CA GLY A 6 -16.26 4.27 2.64
C GLY A 6 -16.69 2.94 2.03
N ASN A 7 -17.73 2.30 2.58
CA ASN A 7 -18.20 0.95 2.20
C ASN A 7 -17.05 -0.05 1.95
N VAL A 8 -16.29 -0.32 3.01
CA VAL A 8 -14.99 -1.00 2.92
C VAL A 8 -15.18 -2.51 2.71
N GLU A 9 -15.16 -2.97 1.47
CA GLU A 9 -14.64 -4.31 1.20
C GLU A 9 -13.18 -4.29 1.66
N THR A 10 -12.80 -5.14 2.62
CA THR A 10 -11.38 -5.18 3.03
C THR A 10 -10.58 -5.97 2.03
N GLU A 11 -9.67 -5.27 1.39
CA GLU A 11 -8.74 -5.80 0.43
C GLU A 11 -7.32 -5.34 0.73
N ILE A 12 -6.35 -6.01 0.12
CA ILE A 12 -4.95 -5.62 0.13
C ILE A 12 -4.58 -5.21 -1.28
N GLU A 13 -4.43 -3.91 -1.50
CA GLU A 13 -3.84 -3.39 -2.73
C GLU A 13 -2.32 -3.46 -2.67
N PHE A 14 -1.73 -4.15 -3.65
CA PHE A 14 -0.29 -4.30 -3.81
C PHE A 14 0.23 -3.43 -4.95
N PHE A 15 1.04 -2.43 -4.58
CA PHE A 15 1.69 -1.53 -5.52
C PHE A 15 3.14 -1.97 -5.77
N THR A 16 3.47 -2.29 -7.01
CA THR A 16 4.84 -2.66 -7.40
C THR A 16 5.32 -1.88 -8.61
N SER A 17 6.50 -1.29 -8.50
CA SER A 17 7.18 -0.62 -9.60
C SER A 17 8.06 -1.58 -10.43
N LEU A 18 8.07 -2.88 -10.12
CA LEU A 18 8.87 -3.89 -10.82
C LEU A 18 8.10 -4.50 -12.01
N VAL A 19 8.72 -4.40 -13.19
CA VAL A 19 8.15 -4.73 -14.51
C VAL A 19 7.78 -6.22 -14.70
N LYS A 20 8.34 -7.14 -13.90
CA LYS A 20 8.41 -8.57 -14.27
C LYS A 20 8.02 -9.56 -13.18
N ALA A 21 7.30 -9.11 -12.16
CA ALA A 21 6.78 -10.07 -11.21
C ALA A 21 5.52 -10.71 -11.83
N ASP A 22 5.59 -12.02 -12.13
CA ASP A 22 4.45 -12.80 -12.56
C ASP A 22 3.36 -12.67 -11.49
N GLY A 23 2.16 -12.25 -11.90
CA GLY A 23 1.06 -11.95 -10.98
C GLY A 23 0.67 -13.16 -10.13
N GLU A 24 0.84 -14.37 -10.66
CA GLU A 24 0.52 -15.60 -9.92
C GLU A 24 1.61 -15.98 -8.91
N ILE A 25 2.89 -15.83 -9.25
CA ILE A 25 4.01 -16.05 -8.32
C ILE A 25 3.93 -15.06 -7.15
N LEU A 26 3.59 -13.80 -7.44
CA LEU A 26 3.39 -12.79 -6.39
C LEU A 26 2.22 -13.11 -5.47
N LYS A 27 1.11 -13.66 -5.99
CA LYS A 27 -0.03 -14.03 -5.15
C LYS A 27 0.34 -15.12 -4.16
N GLU A 28 1.17 -16.10 -4.55
CA GLU A 28 1.67 -17.12 -3.64
C GLU A 28 2.60 -16.54 -2.57
N GLU A 29 3.54 -15.67 -2.96
CA GLU A 29 4.43 -15.00 -2.00
C GLU A 29 3.67 -14.09 -1.01
N LEU A 30 2.65 -13.40 -1.49
CA LEU A 30 1.82 -12.48 -0.69
C LEU A 30 0.70 -13.20 0.07
N ALA A 31 0.46 -14.49 -0.17
CA ALA A 31 -0.61 -15.27 0.47
C ALA A 31 -0.50 -15.29 2.00
N LEU A 32 0.72 -15.20 2.55
CA LEU A 32 0.92 -15.09 3.99
C LEU A 32 0.50 -13.72 4.52
N LEU A 33 0.70 -12.65 3.76
CA LEU A 33 0.30 -11.29 4.17
C LEU A 33 -1.22 -11.16 4.19
N SER A 34 -1.93 -11.77 3.24
CA SER A 34 -3.40 -11.77 3.21
C SER A 34 -4.08 -12.51 4.35
N ILE A 35 -3.33 -13.30 5.12
CA ILE A 35 -3.79 -13.92 6.37
C ILE A 35 -3.27 -13.15 7.58
N THR A 36 -1.98 -12.78 7.55
CA THR A 36 -1.30 -12.17 8.71
C THR A 36 -1.82 -10.77 9.01
N ILE A 37 -2.03 -9.93 8.00
CA ILE A 37 -2.51 -8.55 8.18
C ILE A 37 -3.89 -8.53 8.83
N PRO A 38 -4.93 -9.22 8.31
CA PRO A 38 -6.23 -9.26 8.97
C PRO A 38 -6.15 -9.77 10.41
N ASN A 39 -5.42 -10.87 10.65
CA ASN A 39 -5.28 -11.45 11.99
C ASN A 39 -4.57 -10.49 12.96
N LEU A 40 -3.55 -9.76 12.49
CA LEU A 40 -2.83 -8.76 13.27
C LEU A 40 -3.75 -7.58 13.62
N LEU A 41 -4.48 -7.04 12.63
CA LEU A 41 -5.41 -5.93 12.85
C LEU A 41 -6.55 -6.32 13.80
N ASN A 42 -7.05 -7.54 13.70
CA ASN A 42 -8.03 -8.09 14.64
C ASN A 42 -7.44 -8.26 16.05
N THR A 43 -6.19 -8.70 16.18
CA THR A 43 -5.51 -8.83 17.49
C THR A 43 -5.33 -7.49 18.20
N PHE A 44 -5.25 -6.40 17.44
CA PHE A 44 -5.15 -5.04 17.97
C PHE A 44 -6.50 -4.34 18.18
N ASP A 45 -7.63 -5.02 17.93
CA ASP A 45 -8.96 -4.41 17.91
C ASP A 45 -8.97 -3.11 17.07
N PHE A 46 -8.27 -3.14 15.92
CA PHE A 46 -8.05 -1.96 15.10
C PHE A 46 -9.35 -1.39 14.50
N TYR A 47 -10.30 -2.27 14.19
CA TYR A 47 -11.61 -1.90 13.65
C TYR A 47 -12.68 -1.88 14.76
N GLU A 48 -13.65 -0.98 14.66
CA GLU A 48 -14.80 -0.96 15.57
C GLU A 48 -15.59 -2.28 15.48
N GLU A 49 -16.18 -2.72 16.60
CA GLU A 49 -16.99 -3.95 16.66
C GLU A 49 -18.05 -3.96 15.55
N GLY A 50 -18.00 -4.96 14.67
CA GLY A 50 -18.96 -5.12 13.58
C GLY A 50 -18.44 -4.79 12.18
N VAL A 51 -17.22 -4.24 12.06
CA VAL A 51 -16.50 -4.14 10.76
C VAL A 51 -15.81 -5.48 10.48
N TYR A 52 -16.59 -6.55 10.37
CA TYR A 52 -16.13 -7.82 9.83
C TYR A 52 -16.43 -7.83 8.34
N THR A 53 -15.37 -7.69 7.56
CA THR A 53 -15.42 -7.23 6.17
C THR A 53 -15.30 -8.35 5.16
N ASN A 54 -15.54 -9.59 5.58
CA ASN A 54 -15.76 -10.72 4.72
C ASN A 54 -16.70 -11.68 5.46
N ASP A 55 -17.63 -12.33 4.76
CA ASP A 55 -18.50 -13.42 5.28
C ASP A 55 -17.70 -14.68 5.69
N CYS A 56 -16.40 -14.53 5.95
CA CYS A 56 -15.62 -15.57 6.58
C CYS A 56 -16.14 -15.72 8.01
N ASN A 57 -16.65 -16.91 8.31
CA ASN A 57 -16.89 -17.36 9.67
C ASN A 57 -15.64 -17.06 10.52
N ARG A 58 -15.76 -16.98 11.85
CA ARG A 58 -14.67 -16.71 12.84
C ARG A 58 -13.44 -17.65 12.77
N ASP A 59 -13.27 -18.38 11.68
CA ASP A 59 -12.07 -19.08 11.32
C ASP A 59 -10.95 -18.05 11.10
N TRP A 60 -9.89 -18.20 11.89
CA TRP A 60 -8.56 -17.59 11.88
C TRP A 60 -7.81 -17.57 10.52
N TRP A 61 -8.50 -17.91 9.44
CA TRP A 61 -8.03 -18.02 8.06
C TRP A 61 -8.80 -17.11 7.09
N CYS A 62 -9.36 -15.99 7.56
CA CYS A 62 -9.93 -14.97 6.69
C CYS A 62 -8.85 -14.36 5.79
N ARG A 63 -8.73 -14.87 4.56
CA ARG A 63 -7.81 -14.31 3.57
C ARG A 63 -8.46 -13.10 2.90
N TRP A 64 -7.86 -11.93 3.03
CA TRP A 64 -8.31 -10.77 2.25
C TRP A 64 -7.88 -10.91 0.78
N PRO A 65 -8.74 -10.50 -0.18
CA PRO A 65 -8.36 -10.44 -1.58
C PRO A 65 -7.11 -9.56 -1.76
N ILE A 66 -6.20 -10.00 -2.62
CA ILE A 66 -5.01 -9.22 -2.99
C ILE A 66 -5.22 -8.74 -4.41
N GLU A 67 -5.29 -7.42 -4.58
CA GLU A 67 -5.37 -6.76 -5.88
C GLU A 67 -4.02 -6.16 -6.24
N ARG A 68 -3.51 -6.49 -7.43
CA ARG A 68 -2.31 -5.82 -7.95
C ARG A 68 -2.74 -4.55 -8.66
N VAL A 69 -2.19 -3.42 -8.21
CA VAL A 69 -2.42 -2.13 -8.87
C VAL A 69 -1.23 -1.81 -9.77
N ASP A 70 -1.51 -1.65 -11.07
CA ASP A 70 -0.50 -1.26 -12.03
C ASP A 70 -0.14 0.23 -11.88
N VAL A 71 1.14 0.48 -11.62
CA VAL A 71 1.66 1.82 -11.35
C VAL A 71 2.85 2.16 -12.26
N PRO A 72 3.18 3.45 -12.44
CA PRO A 72 4.27 3.88 -13.31
C PRO A 72 5.61 3.21 -12.97
N GLN A 73 6.22 2.56 -13.97
CA GLN A 73 7.33 1.61 -13.81
C GLN A 73 8.65 2.26 -14.26
N GLN A 74 9.68 2.32 -13.41
CA GLN A 74 11.10 2.56 -13.77
C GLN A 74 12.04 2.55 -12.55
N GLY A 75 13.36 2.60 -12.78
CA GLY A 75 14.48 2.36 -11.84
C GLY A 75 14.65 3.30 -10.61
N ASP A 76 13.55 3.82 -10.07
CA ASP A 76 13.47 4.64 -8.87
C ASP A 76 12.44 4.04 -7.87
N CYS A 77 12.44 2.70 -7.72
CA CYS A 77 11.41 1.97 -6.97
C CYS A 77 11.15 2.51 -5.56
N GLY A 78 12.22 2.82 -4.81
CA GLY A 78 12.09 3.39 -3.47
C GLY A 78 11.40 4.76 -3.46
N MET A 79 11.69 5.61 -4.45
CA MET A 79 11.04 6.92 -4.56
C MET A 79 9.58 6.81 -4.99
N PHE A 80 9.28 5.87 -5.88
CA PHE A 80 7.89 5.57 -6.26
C PHE A 80 7.07 5.14 -5.05
N VAL A 81 7.57 4.22 -4.22
CA VAL A 81 6.89 3.80 -2.98
C VAL A 81 6.60 4.99 -2.07
N LEU A 82 7.59 5.86 -1.85
CA LEU A 82 7.41 7.07 -1.04
C LEU A 82 6.34 8.00 -1.62
N LYS A 83 6.33 8.18 -2.95
CA LYS A 83 5.34 9.02 -3.62
C LYS A 83 3.95 8.37 -3.63
N TYR A 84 3.83 7.06 -3.75
CA TYR A 84 2.54 6.37 -3.65
C TYR A 84 1.93 6.59 -2.28
N ILE A 85 2.73 6.46 -1.21
CA ILE A 85 2.28 6.74 0.15
C ILE A 85 1.80 8.19 0.26
N GLU A 86 2.59 9.18 -0.19
CA GLU A 86 2.22 10.60 -0.09
C GLU A 86 0.94 10.94 -0.87
N LEU A 87 0.80 10.42 -2.09
CA LEU A 87 -0.35 10.69 -2.96
C LEU A 87 -1.62 10.00 -2.44
N LEU A 88 -1.55 8.73 -2.06
CA LEU A 88 -2.68 8.04 -1.43
C LEU A 88 -3.07 8.71 -0.11
N SER A 89 -2.10 9.21 0.65
CA SER A 89 -2.33 9.95 1.91
C SER A 89 -3.06 11.28 1.72
N THR A 90 -3.05 11.82 0.51
CA THR A 90 -3.63 13.11 0.17
C THR A 90 -4.76 12.96 -0.85
N GLU A 91 -5.21 11.74 -1.11
CA GLU A 91 -6.26 11.40 -2.07
C GLU A 91 -5.97 11.90 -3.50
N ILE A 92 -4.68 12.04 -3.84
CA ILE A 92 -4.23 12.46 -5.16
C ILE A 92 -4.03 11.22 -6.05
N PRO A 93 -4.56 11.20 -7.29
CA PRO A 93 -4.43 10.04 -8.18
C PRO A 93 -2.96 9.68 -8.49
N LEU A 94 -2.63 8.38 -8.40
CA LEU A 94 -1.28 7.86 -8.70
C LEU A 94 -0.84 8.09 -10.14
N ALA A 95 -1.78 8.29 -11.06
CA ALA A 95 -1.50 8.64 -12.47
C ALA A 95 -0.69 9.94 -12.61
N THR A 96 -0.71 10.80 -11.59
CA THR A 96 0.11 12.04 -11.55
C THR A 96 1.59 11.78 -11.25
N CYS A 97 1.95 10.57 -10.80
CA CYS A 97 3.29 10.17 -10.42
C CYS A 97 4.08 9.60 -11.61
N THR A 98 4.69 10.46 -12.43
CA THR A 98 5.50 10.01 -13.58
C THR A 98 6.99 9.96 -13.25
N SER A 99 7.75 9.16 -14.01
CA SER A 99 9.21 9.06 -13.85
C SER A 99 9.95 10.37 -14.16
N GLN A 100 9.32 11.29 -14.89
CA GLN A 100 9.89 12.59 -15.24
C GLN A 100 10.25 13.44 -14.01
N ASN A 101 9.47 13.33 -12.93
CA ASN A 101 9.67 14.12 -11.72
C ASN A 101 10.58 13.45 -10.68
N MET A 102 11.03 12.21 -10.92
CA MET A 102 11.82 11.45 -9.94
C MET A 102 13.17 12.09 -9.58
N PRO A 103 13.93 12.73 -10.51
CA PRO A 103 15.13 13.46 -10.14
C PRO A 103 14.85 14.61 -9.16
N PHE A 104 13.75 15.36 -9.39
CA PHE A 104 13.33 16.43 -8.50
C PHE A 104 12.90 15.90 -7.13
N PHE A 105 12.10 14.83 -7.09
CA PHE A 105 11.65 14.23 -5.82
C PHE A 105 12.80 13.70 -4.98
N ARG A 106 13.85 13.12 -5.60
CA ARG A 106 15.07 12.72 -4.88
C ARG A 106 15.75 13.91 -4.21
N LEU A 107 15.90 15.02 -4.92
CA LEU A 107 16.50 16.24 -4.38
C LEU A 107 15.63 16.86 -3.28
N LYS A 108 14.32 16.90 -3.49
CA LYS A 108 13.35 17.37 -2.48
C LYS A 108 13.47 16.54 -1.20
N LEU A 109 13.42 15.21 -1.31
CA LEU A 109 13.56 14.30 -0.18
C LEU A 109 14.89 14.50 0.55
N ALA A 110 16.00 14.59 -0.19
CA ALA A 110 17.31 14.86 0.41
C ALA A 110 17.32 16.18 1.20
N ALA A 111 16.72 17.24 0.65
CA ALA A 111 16.61 18.53 1.32
C ALA A 111 15.71 18.48 2.56
N GLU A 112 14.62 17.72 2.52
CA GLU A 112 13.71 17.51 3.66
C GLU A 112 14.38 16.69 4.77
N ILE A 113 15.13 15.63 4.42
CA ILE A 113 15.92 14.85 5.38
C ILE A 113 16.97 15.72 6.07
N LEU A 114 17.69 16.54 5.31
CA LEU A 114 18.71 17.45 5.85
C LEU A 114 18.09 18.48 6.80
N ARG A 115 16.88 18.95 6.52
CA ARG A 115 16.13 19.88 7.39
C ARG A 115 15.42 19.20 8.55
N ARG A 116 15.35 17.86 8.55
CA ARG A 116 14.52 17.04 9.47
C ARG A 116 13.02 17.31 9.34
N ASP A 117 12.60 17.80 8.18
CA ASP A 117 11.19 18.05 7.84
C ASP A 117 10.57 16.86 7.09
N ALA A 118 11.36 15.86 6.72
CA ALA A 118 10.87 14.70 5.98
C ALA A 118 9.89 13.89 6.84
N TYR A 119 8.62 13.84 6.41
CA TYR A 119 7.56 13.02 6.99
C TYR A 119 7.29 13.25 8.49
N MET A 120 7.61 14.44 9.03
CA MET A 120 7.11 14.87 10.34
C MET A 120 5.74 15.54 10.17
N PRO A 121 4.71 15.15 10.95
CA PRO A 121 3.42 15.83 10.97
C PRO A 121 3.51 17.24 11.57
#